data_AF-A0A3P5ZT91-F1
#
_entry.id   AF-A0A3P5ZT91-F1
#
_cell.length_a   1.000
_cell.length_b   1.000
_cell.length_c   1.000
_cell.angle_alpha   90.00
_cell.angle_beta   90.00
_cell.angle_gamma   90.00
#
_symmetry.space_group_name_H-M   'P 1'
#
loop_
_entity.id
_entity.type
_entity.pdbx_description
1 polymer ?
#
loop_
_entity_poly.entity_id
_entity_poly.type
_entity_poly.pdbx_seq_one_letter_code
_entity_poly.pdbx_strand_id
1 'polypeptide(L)' 'MIECSIPHQPTYDGICIDGCLYYQAIVDRGSRVSAIICFDVRSEKFSFIKKALGAALWRESTLVDYKGRLGTLTYGR' A
#
# COMPACT_ATOMS: atom_id res chain seq x y z
N MET A 1 -14.20 -15.87 4.19
CA MET A 1 -13.64 -14.67 4.85
C MET A 1 -12.15 -14.87 4.88
N ILE A 2 -11.37 -13.95 4.31
CA ILE A 2 -9.91 -14.09 4.23
C ILE A 2 -9.31 -13.55 5.53
N GLU A 3 -8.44 -14.33 6.16
CA GLU A 3 -7.77 -13.92 7.38
C GLU A 3 -6.54 -13.06 7.06
N CYS A 4 -6.42 -11.92 7.73
CA CYS A 4 -5.25 -11.05 7.60
C CYS A 4 -4.32 -11.23 8.79
N SER A 5 -3.14 -11.80 8.55
CA SER A 5 -2.10 -12.01 9.56
C SER A 5 -1.33 -10.72 9.91
N ILE A 6 -1.55 -9.64 9.17
CA ILE A 6 -0.87 -8.35 9.36
C ILE A 6 -1.84 -7.36 10.02
N PRO A 7 -1.62 -6.94 11.27
CA PRO A 7 -2.42 -5.88 11.89
C PRO A 7 -2.20 -4.56 11.15
N HIS A 8 -3.24 -4.04 10.50
CA HIS A 8 -3.21 -2.73 9.84
C HIS A 8 -4.62 -2.16 9.69
N GLN A 9 -4.72 -0.86 9.42
CA GLN A 9 -5.98 -0.20 9.09
C GLN A 9 -5.86 0.47 7.71
N PRO A 10 -6.60 0.01 6.68
CA PRO A 10 -6.66 0.69 5.39
C PRO A 10 -7.12 2.14 5.56
N THR A 11 -6.50 3.07 4.84
CA THR A 11 -6.80 4.51 4.97
C THR A 11 -7.29 5.16 3.69
N TYR A 12 -6.94 4.63 2.52
CA TYR A 12 -7.28 5.19 1.21
C TYR A 12 -7.62 4.07 0.23
N ASP A 13 -8.20 4.46 -0.90
CA ASP A 13 -8.53 3.53 -1.98
C ASP A 13 -7.28 2.80 -2.48
N GLY A 14 -7.48 1.53 -2.82
CA GLY A 14 -6.44 0.68 -3.39
C GLY A 14 -6.49 0.65 -4.92
N ILE A 15 -5.44 0.10 -5.51
CA ILE A 15 -5.34 -0.20 -6.94
C ILE A 15 -4.99 -1.68 -7.14
N CYS A 16 -5.61 -2.33 -8.12
CA CYS A 16 -5.27 -3.69 -8.51
C CYS A 16 -4.34 -3.66 -9.73
N ILE A 17 -3.19 -4.33 -9.63
CA ILE A 17 -2.21 -4.45 -10.72
C ILE A 17 -1.80 -5.92 -10.79
N ASP A 18 -2.04 -6.56 -11.93
CA ASP A 18 -1.70 -7.97 -12.21
C ASP A 18 -2.10 -8.96 -11.08
N GLY A 19 -3.32 -8.82 -10.56
CA GLY A 19 -3.86 -9.70 -9.52
C GLY A 19 -3.37 -9.41 -8.10
N CYS A 20 -2.58 -8.35 -7.90
CA CYS A 20 -2.21 -7.83 -6.58
C CYS A 20 -2.97 -6.55 -6.28
N LEU A 21 -3.68 -6.51 -5.15
CA LEU A 21 -4.31 -5.30 -4.61
C LEU A 21 -3.31 -4.55 -3.73
N TYR A 22 -3.02 -3.30 -4.10
CA TYR A 22 -2.15 -2.40 -3.35
C TYR A 22 -2.96 -1.30 -2.70
N TYR A 23 -2.73 -1.01 -1.42
CA TYR A 23 -3.40 0.08 -0.71
C TYR A 23 -2.53 0.62 0.42
N GLN A 24 -2.75 1.88 0.78
CA GLN A 24 -2.08 2.49 1.92
C GLN A 24 -2.82 2.14 3.21
N ALA A 25 -2.06 1.77 4.24
CA ALA A 25 -2.59 1.45 5.56
C ALA A 25 -1.70 2.01 6.67
N ILE A 26 -2.33 2.32 7.81
CA ILE A 26 -1.62 2.59 9.06
C ILE A 26 -1.25 1.26 9.69
N VAL A 27 0.04 1.07 9.96
CA VAL A 27 0.61 -0.18 10.51
C VAL A 27 1.07 -0.02 11.96
N ASP A 28 1.27 1.22 12.40
CA ASP A 28 1.51 1.58 13.79
C ASP A 28 0.67 2.81 14.15
N ARG A 29 -0.26 2.63 15.09
CA ARG A 29 -1.17 3.67 15.56
C ARG A 29 -0.45 4.78 16.34
N GLY A 30 0.67 4.47 17.00
CA GLY A 30 1.40 5.41 17.85
C GLY A 30 2.26 6.39 17.03
N SER A 31 2.93 5.89 15.99
CA SER A 31 3.86 6.68 15.17
C SER A 31 3.25 7.29 13.91
N ARG A 32 1.98 6.98 13.59
CA ARG A 32 1.32 7.33 12.32
C ARG A 32 2.09 6.85 11.08
N VAL A 33 2.91 5.81 11.24
CA VAL A 33 3.65 5.21 10.13
C VAL A 33 2.64 4.56 9.20
N SER A 34 2.67 5.00 7.94
CA SER A 34 1.89 4.41 6.85
C SER A 34 2.79 3.58 5.95
N ALA A 35 2.27 2.44 5.52
CA ALA A 35 2.92 1.55 4.56
C ALA A 35 1.94 1.22 3.44
N ILE A 36 2.48 0.72 2.32
CA ILE A 36 1.64 0.10 1.29
C ILE A 36 1.57 -1.39 1.61
N ILE A 37 0.35 -1.90 1.71
CA ILE A 37 0.03 -3.32 1.80
C ILE A 37 -0.22 -3.85 0.40
N CYS A 38 0.32 -5.01 0.10
CA CYS A 38 0.01 -5.80 -1.08
C CYS A 38 -0.77 -7.05 -0.62
N PHE A 39 -1.94 -7.25 -1.20
CA PHE A 39 -2.73 -8.46 -1.08
C PHE A 39 -2.73 -9.19 -2.43
N ASP A 40 -2.04 -10.32 -2.49
CA ASP A 40 -2.09 -11.20 -3.67
C ASP A 40 -3.40 -11.99 -3.64
N VAL A 41 -4.28 -11.68 -4.60
CA VAL A 41 -5.62 -12.25 -4.67
C VAL A 41 -5.59 -13.74 -5.02
N ARG A 42 -4.54 -14.22 -5.70
CA ARG A 42 -4.42 -15.62 -6.12
C ARG A 42 -3.95 -16.51 -4.97
N SER A 43 -3.00 -16.03 -4.18
CA SER A 43 -2.45 -16.77 -3.04
C SER A 43 -3.09 -16.42 -1.69
N GLU A 44 -3.96 -15.41 -1.67
CA GLU A 44 -4.62 -14.84 -0.49
C GLU A 44 -3.62 -14.40 0.60
N LYS A 45 -2.47 -13.86 0.20
CA LYS A 45 -1.39 -13.46 1.11
C LYS A 45 -1.20 -11.95 1.16
N PHE A 46 -0.98 -11.46 2.37
CA PHE A 46 -0.63 -10.07 2.65
C PHE A 46 0.88 -9.91 2.78
N SER A 47 1.40 -8.78 2.29
CA SER A 47 2.80 -8.41 2.42
C SER A 47 2.97 -6.90 2.49
N PHE A 48 4.08 -6.44 3.08
CA PHE A 48 4.46 -5.03 3.07
C PHE A 48 5.32 -4.72 1.84
N ILE A 49 5.01 -3.63 1.15
CA ILE A 49 5.90 -3.10 0.12
C ILE A 49 6.99 -2.26 0.78
N LYS A 50 8.24 -2.69 0.59
CA LYS A 50 9.41 -1.91 0.99
C LYS A 50 9.47 -0.66 0.12
N LYS A 51 9.44 0.48 0.78
CA LYS A 51 9.60 1.78 0.14
C LYS A 51 11.04 1.94 -0.37
N ALA A 52 11.19 2.51 -1.57
CA ALA A 52 12.51 2.88 -2.07
C ALA A 52 13.15 3.96 -1.18
N LEU A 53 14.48 3.94 -1.08
CA LEU A 53 15.24 4.96 -0.34
C LEU A 53 14.93 6.35 -0.93
N GLY A 54 14.53 7.30 -0.07
CA GLY A 54 14.20 8.66 -0.50
C GLY A 54 12.81 8.85 -1.10
N ALA A 55 12.04 7.79 -1.37
CA ALA A 55 10.62 7.97 -1.68
C ALA A 55 9.92 8.56 -0.45
N ALA A 56 8.88 9.37 -0.66
CA ALA A 56 7.98 9.84 0.38
C ALA A 56 6.63 9.10 0.24
N LEU A 57 6.02 8.69 1.36
CA LEU A 57 4.67 8.14 1.38
C LEU A 57 3.90 9.08 2.30
N TRP A 58 3.28 10.08 1.68
CA TRP A 58 2.48 11.04 2.42
C TRP A 58 1.14 10.42 2.77
N ARG A 59 0.43 11.00 3.74
CA ARG A 59 -0.89 10.50 4.12
C ARG A 59 -1.78 10.36 2.89
N GLU A 60 -1.83 11.35 2.00
CA GLU A 60 -2.73 11.34 0.84
C GLU A 60 -2.00 11.02 -0.48
N SER A 61 -1.25 9.91 -0.52
CA SER A 61 -0.57 9.52 -1.76
C SER A 61 -1.54 8.76 -2.67
N THR A 62 -1.65 9.17 -3.94
CA THR A 62 -2.43 8.41 -4.92
C THR A 62 -1.56 7.27 -5.48
N LEU A 63 -2.03 6.03 -5.36
CA LEU A 63 -1.39 4.89 -6.00
C LEU A 63 -1.77 4.84 -7.47
N VAL A 64 -0.80 4.59 -8.35
CA VAL A 64 -1.02 4.52 -9.80
C VAL A 64 -0.33 3.30 -10.39
N ASP A 65 -0.89 2.77 -11.47
CA ASP A 65 -0.20 1.82 -12.34
C ASP A 65 0.55 2.59 -13.42
N TYR A 66 1.88 2.50 -13.39
CA TYR A 66 2.74 3.01 -14.45
C TYR A 66 3.43 1.85 -15.16
N LYS A 67 2.84 1.43 -16.28
CA LYS A 67 3.36 0.36 -17.16
C LYS A 67 3.51 -0.99 -16.44
N GLY A 68 2.50 -1.39 -15.67
CA GLY A 68 2.49 -2.64 -14.89
C GLY A 68 3.32 -2.55 -13.62
N ARG A 69 3.68 -1.34 -13.17
CA ARG A 69 4.49 -1.13 -11.97
C ARG A 69 3.78 -0.15 -11.04
N LEU A 70 3.78 -0.48 -9.76
CA LEU A 70 3.25 0.39 -8.73
C LEU A 70 4.04 1.69 -8.63
N GLY A 71 3.34 2.82 -8.78
CA GLY A 71 3.84 4.16 -8.54
C GLY A 71 3.02 4.90 -7.49
N THR A 72 3.58 5.98 -6.97
CA THR A 72 2.91 6.88 -6.02
C THR A 72 3.00 8.32 -6.54
N LEU A 73 1.86 8.99 -6.66
CA LEU A 73 1.82 10.42 -6.92
C LEU A 73 1.72 11.17 -5.59
N THR A 74 2.56 12.19 -5.45
CA THR A 74 2.59 13.06 -4.27
C THR A 74 2.51 14.49 -4.73
N TYR A 75 1.68 15.31 -4.08
CA TYR A 75 1.72 16.76 -4.29
C TYR A 75 3.07 17.30 -3.79
N GLY A 76 3.84 17.89 -4.70
CA GLY A 76 5.01 18.69 -4.31
C GLY A 76 4.53 19.93 -3.57
N ARG A 77 5.08 20.17 -2.38
CA ARG A 77 5.04 21.50 -1.76
C ARG A 77 6.21 22.32 -2.29
#